data_AF-W6U5W5-F1
#
_entry.id   AF-W6U5W5-F1
#
_cell.length_a   1.000
_cell.length_b   1.000
_cell.length_c   1.000
_cell.angle_alpha   90.00
_cell.angle_beta   90.00
_cell.angle_gamma   90.00
#
_symmetry.space_group_name_H-M   'P 1'
#
loop_
_entity.id
_entity.type
_entity.pdbx_description
1 polymer ?
#
loop_
_entity_poly.entity_id
_entity_poly.type
_entity_poly.pdbx_seq_one_letter_code
_entity_poly.pdbx_strand_id
1 'polypeptide(L)'
;MPCLKRMKERIFGYLVECEASNCEDAYAECFNFTSTVCCVCPPGFNGGGWEKCIHRRSADRFIRLKGMISIKHPDDNYEHSFPISHETITIRGPPLGQTAIYDVPSMGVVHNTLRLLTPLLHYINSLTSFPTENSRIYNIFSLTGGFSNLVRLRFNVSYQGLGNLLVDIQIQRSISDSDYYEGNMNVEVRIEESFKVPKEIYVEKQFGSRVIHYSKIARGVLRFRRQRLKLTTITQQTPKVLRVGIIGTGYVSVDEAACLLQNGSLLEEDKDAFSVRLDPKGYCNTACPHSSTFCTIYCLDYPVLESQQAFPELHTSFANIKYSA
;
A
#
# COMPACT_ATOMS: atom_id res chain seq x y z
N MET A 1 33.16 -25.36 19.90
CA MET A 1 31.85 -24.92 19.37
C MET A 1 32.05 -23.68 18.49
N PRO A 2 32.20 -23.82 17.16
CA PRO A 2 32.30 -22.69 16.25
C PRO A 2 31.17 -22.75 15.20
N CYS A 3 30.06 -22.04 15.42
CA CYS A 3 28.97 -21.92 14.43
C CYS A 3 28.32 -20.52 14.44
N LEU A 4 29.10 -19.46 14.62
CA LEU A 4 28.60 -18.07 14.61
C LEU A 4 29.47 -17.09 13.80
N LYS A 5 30.28 -17.59 12.86
CA LYS A 5 31.15 -16.75 12.00
C LYS A 5 30.91 -16.88 10.49
N ARG A 6 29.84 -17.54 10.04
CA ARG A 6 29.48 -17.63 8.62
C ARG A 6 28.15 -16.93 8.32
N MET A 7 28.16 -15.60 8.36
CA MET A 7 27.23 -14.75 7.61
C MET A 7 27.86 -13.38 7.28
N LYS A 8 29.19 -13.30 7.24
CA LYS A 8 29.92 -12.27 6.50
C LYS A 8 30.29 -12.88 5.15
N GLU A 9 30.07 -12.14 4.08
CA GLU A 9 30.31 -12.50 2.67
C GLU A 9 29.18 -13.27 1.98
N ARG A 10 28.16 -12.52 1.54
CA ARG A 10 27.60 -12.75 0.20
C ARG A 10 28.06 -11.61 -0.70
N ILE A 11 28.75 -12.00 -1.76
CA ILE A 11 29.34 -11.14 -2.78
C ILE A 11 28.20 -10.65 -3.70
N PHE A 12 27.76 -9.41 -3.45
CA PHE A 12 27.20 -8.49 -4.45
C PHE A 12 27.91 -7.15 -4.18
N GLY A 13 28.33 -6.45 -5.24
CA GLY A 13 29.30 -5.35 -5.16
C GLY A 13 29.02 -4.34 -4.03
N TYR A 14 30.01 -4.20 -3.14
CA TYR A 14 30.17 -3.15 -2.12
C TYR A 14 29.00 -2.91 -1.15
N LEU A 15 28.54 -3.94 -0.45
CA LEU A 15 27.81 -3.73 0.81
C LEU A 15 28.82 -3.37 1.91
N VAL A 16 29.00 -2.07 2.18
CA VAL A 16 29.87 -1.57 3.23
C VAL A 16 28.99 -1.05 4.38
N GLU A 17 29.06 -1.73 5.52
CA GLU A 17 28.51 -1.21 6.78
C GLU A 17 29.23 0.12 7.10
N CYS A 18 28.46 1.20 7.26
CA CYS A 18 29.01 2.49 7.69
C CYS A 18 28.95 2.63 9.21
N GLU A 19 29.65 3.64 9.75
CA GLU A 19 29.61 3.91 11.18
C GLU A 19 28.17 4.24 11.62
N ALA A 20 27.69 3.55 12.66
CA ALA A 20 26.32 3.67 13.16
C ALA A 20 25.96 5.10 13.62
N SER A 21 26.96 5.91 13.97
CA SER A 21 26.82 7.34 14.31
C SER A 21 26.25 8.20 13.18
N ASN A 22 26.23 7.69 11.95
CA ASN A 22 25.63 8.40 10.82
C ASN A 22 24.10 8.27 10.78
N CYS A 23 23.49 7.42 11.61
CA CYS A 23 22.04 7.31 11.74
C CYS A 23 21.53 8.05 12.97
N GLU A 24 20.45 8.82 12.81
CA GLU A 24 19.82 9.55 13.92
C GLU A 24 19.18 8.59 14.94
N ASP A 25 18.55 7.52 14.47
CA ASP A 25 17.98 6.48 15.34
C ASP A 25 19.05 5.49 15.78
N ALA A 26 19.25 5.37 17.10
CA ALA A 26 20.28 4.52 17.71
C ALA A 26 20.07 3.00 17.46
N TYR A 27 18.87 2.58 17.06
CA TYR A 27 18.58 1.19 16.70
C TYR A 27 18.74 0.93 15.21
N ALA A 28 18.87 1.96 14.36
CA ALA A 28 19.04 1.77 12.92
C ALA A 28 20.44 1.24 12.58
N GLU A 29 20.51 0.36 11.57
CA GLU A 29 21.76 -0.11 10.99
C GLU A 29 22.13 0.77 9.80
N CYS A 30 23.42 1.11 9.70
CA CYS A 30 23.96 1.99 8.67
C CYS A 30 24.55 1.17 7.51
N PHE A 31 24.08 1.42 6.30
CA PHE A 31 24.60 0.85 5.06
C PHE A 31 24.98 1.94 4.08
N ASN A 32 26.05 1.73 3.30
CA ASN A 32 26.39 2.61 2.19
C ASN A 32 25.98 1.95 0.87
N PHE A 33 24.96 2.50 0.22
CA PHE A 33 24.51 2.05 -1.11
C PHE A 33 24.86 3.12 -2.14
N THR A 34 25.71 2.79 -3.11
CA THR A 34 26.06 3.70 -4.22
C THR A 34 26.48 5.11 -3.74
N SER A 35 27.26 5.19 -2.67
CA SER A 35 27.72 6.45 -2.03
C SER A 35 26.65 7.24 -1.28
N THR A 36 25.54 6.61 -0.91
CA THR A 36 24.46 7.17 -0.09
C THR A 36 24.39 6.43 1.24
N VAL A 37 24.36 7.16 2.36
CA VAL A 37 24.15 6.58 3.69
C VAL A 37 22.68 6.21 3.85
N CYS A 38 22.44 4.97 4.26
CA CYS A 38 21.12 4.39 4.38
C CYS A 38 20.94 3.81 5.78
N CYS A 39 20.00 4.37 6.51
CA CYS A 39 19.60 3.87 7.82
C CYS A 39 18.43 2.91 7.64
N VAL A 40 18.59 1.69 8.13
CA VAL A 40 17.65 0.59 7.92
C VAL A 40 17.31 -0.02 9.27
N CYS A 41 16.03 -0.25 9.54
CA CYS A 41 15.66 -0.92 10.77
C CYS A 41 16.14 -2.38 10.81
N PRO A 42 16.72 -2.82 11.94
CA PRO A 42 17.17 -4.19 12.10
C PRO A 42 15.98 -5.16 12.18
N PRO A 43 16.23 -6.48 12.03
CA PRO A 43 15.18 -7.48 12.17
C PRO A 43 14.39 -7.36 13.48
N GLY A 44 13.06 -7.44 13.41
CA GLY A 44 12.15 -7.26 14.56
C GLY A 44 11.79 -5.81 14.89
N PHE A 45 12.37 -4.84 14.17
CA PHE A 45 11.98 -3.43 14.21
C PHE A 45 11.25 -3.04 12.91
N ASN A 46 10.36 -2.05 12.99
CA ASN A 46 9.61 -1.49 11.88
C ASN A 46 9.75 0.03 11.87
N GLY A 47 9.71 0.64 10.69
CA GLY A 47 9.81 2.09 10.52
C GLY A 47 10.72 2.50 9.37
N GLY A 48 10.91 3.82 9.20
CA GLY A 48 11.64 4.37 8.07
C GLY A 48 13.17 4.34 8.19
N GLY A 49 13.74 3.80 9.28
CA GLY A 49 15.18 3.79 9.50
C GLY A 49 15.70 5.14 9.94
N TRP A 50 15.89 6.06 8.98
CA TRP A 50 16.19 7.47 9.23
C TRP A 50 15.09 8.18 10.03
N GLU A 51 13.84 7.78 9.81
CA GLU A 51 12.69 8.34 10.51
C GLU A 51 12.65 7.87 11.97
N LYS A 52 12.51 6.56 12.18
CA LYS A 52 12.57 5.88 13.48
C LYS A 52 12.54 4.37 13.28
N CYS A 53 13.12 3.63 14.21
CA CYS A 53 12.97 2.18 14.30
C CYS A 53 12.22 1.77 15.57
N ILE A 54 11.12 1.04 15.39
CA ILE A 54 10.20 0.70 16.46
C ILE A 54 10.13 -0.79 16.63
N HIS A 55 10.52 -1.24 17.81
CA HIS A 55 10.40 -2.64 18.17
C HIS A 55 8.93 -3.03 18.35
N ARG A 56 8.57 -4.26 17.99
CA ARG A 56 7.21 -4.80 18.15
C ARG A 56 6.63 -4.70 19.58
N ARG A 57 7.49 -4.61 20.60
CA ARG A 57 7.10 -4.51 22.02
C ARG A 57 7.11 -3.07 22.56
N SER A 58 7.48 -2.09 21.75
CA SER A 58 7.46 -0.68 22.16
C SER A 58 6.03 -0.17 22.34
N ALA A 59 5.88 0.98 23.00
CA ALA A 59 4.60 1.65 23.14
C ALA A 59 3.92 1.88 21.78
N ASP A 60 2.59 1.92 21.81
CA ASP A 60 1.76 2.08 20.63
C ASP A 60 2.12 3.38 19.89
N ARG A 61 2.60 3.26 18.65
CA ARG A 61 2.76 4.41 17.76
C ARG A 61 1.50 4.61 16.93
N PHE A 62 1.09 5.86 16.83
CA PHE A 62 -0.04 6.27 16.02
C PHE A 62 0.47 6.87 14.70
N ILE A 63 0.17 6.20 13.58
CA ILE A 63 0.45 6.69 12.24
C ILE A 63 -0.84 7.22 11.65
N ARG A 64 -0.85 8.49 11.25
CA ARG A 64 -2.01 9.12 10.63
C ARG A 64 -1.67 9.75 9.29
N LEU A 65 -2.43 9.40 8.27
CA LEU A 65 -2.41 10.06 6.97
C LEU A 65 -3.77 10.72 6.75
N LYS A 66 -3.79 11.96 6.25
CA LYS A 66 -5.03 12.69 5.94
C LYS A 66 -4.92 13.40 4.61
N GLY A 67 -6.05 13.59 3.94
CA GLY A 67 -6.13 14.49 2.80
C GLY A 67 -7.50 14.40 2.17
N MET A 68 -7.53 14.56 0.85
CA MET A 68 -8.76 14.55 0.08
C MET A 68 -8.75 13.42 -0.95
N ILE A 69 -9.87 12.73 -1.10
CA ILE A 69 -10.17 11.93 -2.28
C ILE A 69 -11.04 12.74 -3.23
N SER A 70 -10.62 12.88 -4.46
CA SER A 70 -11.32 13.65 -5.48
C SER A 70 -11.73 12.77 -6.66
N ILE A 71 -12.91 13.05 -7.21
CA ILE A 71 -13.49 12.33 -8.34
C ILE A 71 -14.24 13.29 -9.25
N LYS A 72 -13.97 13.21 -10.55
CA LYS A 72 -14.68 13.98 -11.58
C LYS A 72 -15.43 13.03 -12.49
N HIS A 73 -16.75 13.03 -12.40
CA HIS A 73 -17.59 12.28 -13.33
C HIS A 73 -17.63 12.97 -14.69
N PRO A 74 -17.68 12.22 -15.81
CA PRO A 74 -17.75 12.80 -17.15
C PRO A 74 -18.93 13.76 -17.36
N ASP A 75 -20.06 13.49 -16.71
CA ASP A 75 -21.29 14.26 -16.82
C ASP A 75 -21.33 15.49 -15.88
N ASP A 76 -20.35 15.62 -14.98
CA ASP A 76 -20.31 16.68 -13.98
C ASP A 76 -19.38 17.83 -14.40
N ASN A 77 -19.86 19.05 -14.17
CA ASN A 77 -19.08 20.27 -14.42
C ASN A 77 -18.06 20.59 -13.30
N TYR A 78 -18.11 19.86 -12.19
CA TYR A 78 -17.26 20.09 -11.03
C TYR A 78 -16.67 18.78 -10.50
N GLU A 79 -15.57 18.90 -9.77
CA GLU A 79 -14.91 17.78 -9.08
C GLU A 79 -15.50 17.62 -7.68
N HIS A 80 -15.90 16.40 -7.34
CA HIS A 80 -16.33 16.07 -5.98
C HIS A 80 -15.11 15.72 -5.14
N SER A 81 -14.99 16.31 -3.96
CA SER A 81 -13.87 16.04 -3.04
C SER A 81 -14.37 15.70 -1.65
N PHE A 82 -13.82 14.65 -1.06
CA PHE A 82 -14.22 14.13 0.25
C PHE A 82 -12.98 13.95 1.13
N PRO A 83 -13.04 14.23 2.44
CA PRO A 83 -11.93 13.93 3.33
C PRO A 83 -11.66 12.42 3.35
N ILE A 84 -10.38 12.05 3.28
CA ILE A 84 -9.92 10.67 3.46
C ILE A 84 -8.85 10.63 4.55
N SER A 85 -8.87 9.58 5.37
CA SER A 85 -7.82 9.32 6.35
C SER A 85 -7.38 7.86 6.32
N HIS A 86 -6.14 7.63 6.70
CA HIS A 86 -5.64 6.33 7.12
C HIS A 86 -5.02 6.45 8.51
N GLU A 87 -5.38 5.55 9.41
CA GLU A 87 -4.89 5.50 10.77
C GLU A 87 -4.40 4.09 11.07
N THR A 88 -3.18 3.98 11.59
CA THR A 88 -2.67 2.73 12.15
C THR A 88 -2.68 2.86 13.66
N ILE A 89 -3.48 2.02 14.29
CA ILE A 89 -3.60 1.94 15.73
C ILE A 89 -2.95 0.63 16.17
N THR A 90 -1.82 0.74 16.84
CA THR A 90 -1.24 -0.39 17.57
C THR A 90 -1.92 -0.40 18.94
N ILE A 91 -2.58 -1.48 19.34
CA ILE A 91 -3.05 -1.68 20.73
C ILE A 91 -2.78 -3.14 21.03
N ARG A 92 -1.77 -3.45 21.86
CA ARG A 92 -1.45 -4.81 22.38
C ARG A 92 -1.88 -5.96 21.44
N GLY A 93 -1.28 -6.05 20.26
CA GLY A 93 -1.72 -6.96 19.20
C GLY A 93 -1.18 -6.58 17.82
N PRO A 94 -1.59 -7.27 16.75
CA PRO A 94 -1.31 -6.79 15.39
C PRO A 94 -1.93 -5.40 15.19
N PRO A 95 -1.28 -4.52 14.40
CA PRO A 95 -1.81 -3.19 14.10
C PRO A 95 -3.21 -3.30 13.50
N LEU A 96 -4.10 -2.39 13.92
CA LEU A 96 -5.36 -2.14 13.23
C LEU A 96 -5.13 -1.00 12.23
N GLY A 97 -5.23 -1.30 10.95
CA GLY A 97 -5.30 -0.30 9.89
C GLY A 97 -6.75 0.10 9.65
N GLN A 98 -7.03 1.40 9.71
CA GLN A 98 -8.33 1.95 9.39
C GLN A 98 -8.16 2.99 8.27
N THR A 99 -8.88 2.82 7.17
CA THR A 99 -8.97 3.85 6.13
C THR A 99 -10.43 4.24 5.97
N ALA A 100 -10.72 5.53 5.95
CA ALA A 100 -12.08 6.06 5.92
C ALA A 100 -12.19 7.25 4.97
N ILE A 101 -13.29 7.29 4.22
CA ILE A 101 -13.75 8.42 3.42
C ILE A 101 -14.97 8.99 4.12
N TYR A 102 -14.91 10.27 4.47
CA TYR A 102 -15.92 10.96 5.26
C TYR A 102 -16.86 11.78 4.37
N ASP A 103 -17.99 12.19 4.95
CA ASP A 103 -18.94 13.13 4.34
C ASP A 103 -19.44 12.71 2.94
N VAL A 104 -19.50 11.40 2.70
CA VAL A 104 -19.96 10.84 1.44
C VAL A 104 -21.48 10.89 1.40
N PRO A 105 -22.12 11.36 0.31
CA PRO A 105 -23.57 11.30 0.17
C PRO A 105 -24.09 9.89 0.42
N SER A 106 -25.24 9.74 1.07
CA SER A 106 -25.78 8.43 1.46
C SER A 106 -26.32 7.61 0.29
N MET A 107 -26.51 8.24 -0.87
CA MET A 107 -27.01 7.63 -2.10
C MET A 107 -26.53 8.37 -3.34
N GLY A 108 -26.77 7.79 -4.51
CA GLY A 108 -26.48 8.39 -5.81
C GLY A 108 -25.17 7.89 -6.44
N VAL A 109 -24.85 8.48 -7.59
CA VAL A 109 -23.71 8.10 -8.46
C VAL A 109 -22.38 8.16 -7.72
N VAL A 110 -22.14 9.25 -6.99
CA VAL A 110 -20.89 9.47 -6.25
C VAL A 110 -20.74 8.44 -5.13
N HIS A 111 -21.80 8.19 -4.36
CA HIS A 111 -21.82 7.15 -3.33
C HIS A 111 -21.45 5.78 -3.90
N ASN A 112 -22.14 5.37 -4.98
CA ASN A 112 -21.93 4.08 -5.62
C ASN A 112 -20.49 3.93 -6.13
N THR A 113 -19.94 5.00 -6.69
CA THR A 113 -18.57 4.99 -7.25
C THR A 113 -17.53 4.93 -6.14
N LEU A 114 -17.66 5.71 -5.08
CA LEU A 114 -16.74 5.64 -3.93
C LEU A 114 -16.79 4.27 -3.23
N ARG A 115 -17.95 3.62 -3.18
CA ARG A 115 -18.05 2.23 -2.69
C ARG A 115 -17.32 1.21 -3.55
N LEU A 116 -17.19 1.44 -4.85
CA LEU A 116 -16.39 0.55 -5.69
C LEU A 116 -14.90 0.62 -5.33
N LEU A 117 -14.44 1.67 -4.65
CA LEU A 117 -13.05 1.87 -4.25
C LEU A 117 -12.68 1.22 -2.93
N THR A 118 -13.63 0.57 -2.21
CA THR A 118 -13.31 -0.13 -0.96
C THR A 118 -12.15 -1.14 -1.10
N PRO A 119 -11.96 -1.85 -2.24
CA PRO A 119 -10.80 -2.70 -2.42
C PRO A 119 -9.45 -1.97 -2.36
N LEU A 120 -9.40 -0.69 -2.72
CA LEU A 120 -8.17 0.13 -2.65
C LEU A 120 -7.89 0.60 -1.22
N LEU A 121 -8.91 0.75 -0.37
CA LEU A 121 -8.71 1.09 1.02
C LEU A 121 -7.93 -0.01 1.76
N HIS A 122 -8.09 -1.27 1.36
CA HIS A 122 -7.24 -2.37 1.83
C HIS A 122 -5.76 -2.21 1.44
N TYR A 123 -5.47 -1.68 0.24
CA TYR A 123 -4.10 -1.35 -0.16
C TYR A 123 -3.51 -0.23 0.68
N ILE A 124 -4.30 0.80 0.98
CA ILE A 124 -3.88 1.89 1.87
C ILE A 124 -3.61 1.34 3.28
N ASN A 125 -4.48 0.49 3.82
CA ASN A 125 -4.27 -0.17 5.11
C ASN A 125 -3.01 -1.06 5.12
N SER A 126 -2.60 -1.62 3.98
CA SER A 126 -1.41 -2.46 3.89
C SER A 126 -0.08 -1.69 3.99
N LEU A 127 -0.10 -0.37 3.81
CA LEU A 127 1.13 0.45 3.72
C LEU A 127 1.99 0.39 4.99
N THR A 128 1.34 0.28 6.14
CA THR A 128 1.93 0.29 7.48
C THR A 128 1.88 -1.10 8.13
N SER A 129 1.71 -2.17 7.35
CA SER A 129 1.63 -3.55 7.83
C SER A 129 2.81 -3.94 8.71
N PHE A 130 2.59 -4.68 9.80
CA PHE A 130 3.68 -5.05 10.70
C PHE A 130 4.29 -6.41 10.38
N PRO A 131 5.61 -6.57 10.56
CA PRO A 131 6.31 -7.84 10.39
C PRO A 131 5.86 -8.89 11.43
N THR A 132 5.61 -10.12 10.98
CA THR A 132 5.35 -11.28 11.88
C THR A 132 6.60 -12.00 12.31
N GLU A 133 7.61 -11.97 11.45
CA GLU A 133 8.86 -12.68 11.57
C GLU A 133 9.94 -11.77 12.15
N ASN A 134 10.89 -12.34 12.89
CA ASN A 134 12.15 -11.67 13.23
C ASN A 134 13.12 -11.76 12.05
N SER A 135 12.66 -11.44 10.84
CA SER A 135 13.42 -11.43 9.60
C SER A 135 13.45 -10.01 9.04
N ARG A 136 14.37 -9.76 8.10
CA ARG A 136 14.51 -8.45 7.44
C ARG A 136 13.45 -8.35 6.34
N ILE A 137 12.26 -7.90 6.71
CA ILE A 137 11.11 -7.68 5.82
C ILE A 137 10.64 -6.24 5.90
N TYR A 138 10.19 -5.70 4.78
CA TYR A 138 9.92 -4.27 4.66
C TYR A 138 8.50 -4.03 4.15
N ASN A 139 7.71 -3.30 4.94
CA ASN A 139 6.45 -2.75 4.45
C ASN A 139 6.72 -1.53 3.54
N ILE A 140 5.68 -1.03 2.87
CA ILE A 140 5.81 0.15 2.00
C ILE A 140 6.30 1.37 2.80
N PHE A 141 5.83 1.55 4.04
CA PHE A 141 6.32 2.61 4.94
C PHE A 141 7.85 2.57 5.12
N SER A 142 8.43 1.43 5.45
CA SER A 142 9.88 1.23 5.57
C SER A 142 10.62 1.42 4.26
N LEU A 143 10.12 0.85 3.16
CA LEU A 143 10.75 0.97 1.84
C LEU A 143 10.86 2.42 1.35
N THR A 144 9.97 3.28 1.84
CA THR A 144 9.85 4.68 1.43
C THR A 144 10.49 5.64 2.44
N GLY A 145 11.22 5.12 3.43
CA GLY A 145 11.81 5.94 4.48
C GLY A 145 10.78 6.65 5.36
N GLY A 146 9.63 5.99 5.60
CA GLY A 146 8.50 6.58 6.30
C GLY A 146 7.86 7.72 5.49
N PHE A 147 7.72 7.54 4.17
CA PHE A 147 7.19 8.57 3.25
C PHE A 147 7.86 9.94 3.35
N SER A 148 9.14 9.99 3.69
CA SER A 148 9.92 11.23 3.78
C SER A 148 9.86 12.05 2.48
N ASN A 149 9.83 11.36 1.34
CA ASN A 149 9.57 11.92 0.02
C ASN A 149 8.15 11.65 -0.46
N LEU A 150 7.73 12.42 -1.47
CA LEU A 150 6.51 12.16 -2.19
C LEU A 150 6.53 10.75 -2.82
N VAL A 151 5.60 9.93 -2.37
CA VAL A 151 5.30 8.61 -2.93
C VAL A 151 4.05 8.71 -3.77
N ARG A 152 4.09 8.16 -4.99
CA ARG A 152 2.95 8.10 -5.90
C ARG A 152 2.58 6.66 -6.18
N LEU A 153 1.41 6.23 -5.74
CA LEU A 153 0.86 4.90 -6.03
C LEU A 153 -0.23 5.03 -7.09
N ARG A 154 -0.08 4.32 -8.21
CA ARG A 154 -1.03 4.33 -9.32
C ARG A 154 -1.67 2.98 -9.45
N PHE A 155 -2.99 2.95 -9.46
CA PHE A 155 -3.79 1.74 -9.64
C PHE A 155 -4.70 1.86 -10.85
N ASN A 156 -4.75 0.79 -11.65
CA ASN A 156 -5.80 0.59 -12.64
C ASN A 156 -6.75 -0.47 -12.08
N VAL A 157 -8.01 -0.08 -11.90
CA VAL A 157 -9.07 -0.93 -11.38
C VAL A 157 -10.11 -1.20 -12.47
N SER A 158 -10.12 -2.42 -12.97
CA SER A 158 -11.02 -2.87 -14.03
C SER A 158 -12.25 -3.56 -13.45
N TYR A 159 -13.44 -3.09 -13.81
CA TYR A 159 -14.73 -3.66 -13.40
C TYR A 159 -15.41 -4.30 -14.61
N GLN A 160 -15.67 -5.61 -14.54
CA GLN A 160 -16.24 -6.35 -15.66
C GLN A 160 -17.61 -5.77 -16.06
N GLY A 161 -17.70 -5.27 -17.30
CA GLY A 161 -18.92 -4.67 -17.85
C GLY A 161 -19.16 -3.21 -17.46
N LEU A 162 -18.37 -2.64 -16.55
CA LEU A 162 -18.44 -1.24 -16.15
C LEU A 162 -17.24 -0.41 -16.62
N GLY A 163 -16.12 -0.99 -17.07
CA GLY A 163 -14.94 -0.22 -17.52
C GLY A 163 -13.89 -0.07 -16.42
N ASN A 164 -12.97 0.89 -16.57
CA ASN A 164 -11.86 1.06 -15.62
C ASN A 164 -11.88 2.41 -14.89
N LEU A 165 -11.32 2.39 -13.69
CA LEU A 165 -10.96 3.58 -12.91
C LEU A 165 -9.43 3.62 -12.76
N LEU A 166 -8.85 4.80 -12.95
CA LEU A 166 -7.45 5.06 -12.64
C LEU A 166 -7.38 5.83 -11.33
N VAL A 167 -6.61 5.34 -10.38
CA VAL A 167 -6.47 5.96 -9.05
C VAL A 167 -5.01 6.31 -8.80
N ASP A 168 -4.73 7.58 -8.56
CA ASP A 168 -3.39 8.09 -8.20
C ASP A 168 -3.43 8.54 -6.74
N ILE A 169 -2.59 7.94 -5.90
CA ILE A 169 -2.49 8.21 -4.47
C ILE A 169 -1.13 8.86 -4.22
N GLN A 170 -1.13 10.07 -3.69
CA GLN A 170 0.06 10.84 -3.36
C GLN A 170 0.21 10.92 -1.85
N ILE A 171 1.33 10.40 -1.33
CA ILE A 171 1.61 10.30 0.10
C ILE A 171 2.92 11.01 0.40
N GLN A 172 2.93 11.85 1.42
CA GLN A 172 4.16 12.48 1.91
C GLN A 172 4.03 12.76 3.40
N ARG A 173 5.11 12.48 4.14
CA ARG A 173 5.24 12.81 5.56
C ARG A 173 5.18 14.32 5.76
N SER A 174 4.43 14.73 6.78
CA SER A 174 4.35 16.13 7.24
C SER A 174 5.20 16.31 8.50
N ILE A 175 5.00 15.45 9.49
CA ILE A 175 5.72 15.48 10.77
C ILE A 175 5.96 14.06 11.28
N SER A 176 7.06 13.86 11.98
CA SER A 176 7.38 12.60 12.62
C SER A 176 8.23 12.83 13.84
N ASP A 177 7.65 12.52 15.00
CA ASP A 177 8.30 12.60 16.29
C ASP A 177 8.31 11.20 16.96
N SER A 178 8.75 11.13 18.22
CA SER A 178 8.94 9.87 18.93
C SER A 178 7.71 8.97 18.95
N ASP A 179 6.53 9.54 19.18
CA ASP A 179 5.31 8.77 19.46
C ASP A 179 4.21 9.02 18.42
N TYR A 180 4.43 9.98 17.52
CA TYR A 180 3.45 10.47 16.58
C TYR A 180 4.03 10.54 15.17
N TYR A 181 3.24 10.10 14.19
CA TYR A 181 3.54 10.28 12.78
C TYR A 181 2.30 10.87 12.10
N GLU A 182 2.50 11.94 11.31
CA GLU A 182 1.47 12.48 10.44
C GLU A 182 1.98 12.75 9.02
N GLY A 183 1.14 12.46 8.04
CA GLY A 183 1.40 12.74 6.64
C GLY A 183 0.16 13.14 5.86
N ASN A 184 0.39 13.70 4.69
CA ASN A 184 -0.65 14.01 3.72
C ASN A 184 -0.88 12.81 2.79
N MET A 185 -2.14 12.49 2.51
CA MET A 185 -2.56 11.47 1.56
C MET A 185 -3.70 12.02 0.70
N ASN A 186 -3.39 12.37 -0.54
CA ASN A 186 -4.38 12.82 -1.52
C ASN A 186 -4.62 11.72 -2.55
N VAL A 187 -5.88 11.49 -2.91
CA VAL A 187 -6.30 10.44 -3.83
C VAL A 187 -7.06 11.08 -4.98
N GLU A 188 -6.59 10.90 -6.20
CA GLU A 188 -7.28 11.34 -7.41
C GLU A 188 -7.87 10.13 -8.11
N VAL A 189 -9.19 10.13 -8.34
CA VAL A 189 -9.92 9.07 -9.05
C VAL A 189 -10.34 9.59 -10.42
N ARG A 190 -9.70 9.07 -11.46
CA ARG A 190 -10.04 9.37 -12.86
C ARG A 190 -10.90 8.26 -13.43
N ILE A 191 -12.06 8.66 -13.94
CA ILE A 191 -13.00 7.78 -14.62
C ILE A 191 -12.62 7.75 -16.10
N GLU A 192 -12.31 6.57 -16.65
CA GLU A 192 -12.09 6.46 -18.10
C GLU A 192 -13.39 6.64 -18.86
N GLU A 193 -13.33 7.16 -20.10
CA GLU A 193 -14.52 7.52 -20.91
C GLU A 193 -15.51 6.36 -21.09
N SER A 194 -15.03 5.12 -21.08
CA SER A 194 -15.87 3.92 -21.24
C SER A 194 -16.57 3.47 -19.95
N PHE A 195 -16.32 4.15 -18.82
CA PHE A 195 -16.80 3.71 -17.53
C PHE A 195 -18.29 3.99 -17.34
N LYS A 196 -19.04 2.95 -16.99
CA LYS A 196 -20.47 3.00 -16.70
C LYS A 196 -20.67 3.00 -15.20
N VAL A 197 -21.15 4.12 -14.68
CA VAL A 197 -21.52 4.22 -13.27
C VAL A 197 -22.59 3.17 -12.93
N PRO A 198 -22.39 2.34 -11.91
CA PRO A 198 -23.40 1.36 -11.51
C PRO A 198 -24.60 2.05 -10.85
N LYS A 199 -25.79 1.58 -11.20
CA LYS A 199 -27.04 1.98 -10.51
C LYS A 199 -27.16 1.27 -9.17
N GLU A 200 -26.70 0.02 -9.11
CA GLU A 200 -26.71 -0.82 -7.92
C GLU A 200 -25.53 -0.54 -7.00
N ILE A 201 -25.75 -0.78 -5.70
CA ILE A 201 -24.70 -0.74 -4.69
C ILE A 201 -24.03 -2.12 -4.62
N TYR A 202 -22.73 -2.15 -4.91
CA TYR A 202 -21.89 -3.33 -4.79
C TYR A 202 -21.11 -3.31 -3.48
N VAL A 203 -20.98 -4.48 -2.85
CA VAL A 203 -20.24 -4.68 -1.62
C VAL A 203 -19.28 -5.83 -1.69
N GLU A 204 -18.20 -5.69 -0.94
CA GLU A 204 -17.26 -6.77 -0.66
C GLU A 204 -17.86 -7.72 0.36
N LYS A 205 -18.15 -8.96 -0.05
CA LYS A 205 -18.40 -10.04 0.92
C LYS A 205 -17.10 -10.60 1.50
N GLN A 206 -16.05 -10.62 0.68
CA GLN A 206 -14.72 -11.10 1.04
C GLN A 206 -13.70 -10.54 0.05
N PHE A 207 -12.67 -9.85 0.53
CA PHE A 207 -11.60 -9.33 -0.33
C PHE A 207 -10.73 -10.47 -0.90
N GLY A 208 -11.14 -11.07 -2.02
CA GLY A 208 -10.34 -12.00 -2.83
C GLY A 208 -9.52 -13.02 -2.03
N SER A 209 -8.23 -13.14 -2.37
CA SER A 209 -7.24 -13.98 -1.66
C SER A 209 -6.84 -13.43 -0.29
N ARG A 210 -7.28 -12.21 0.06
CA ARG A 210 -6.85 -11.46 1.27
C ARG A 210 -5.35 -11.25 1.39
N VAL A 211 -4.63 -11.33 0.27
CA VAL A 211 -3.19 -11.09 0.23
C VAL A 211 -2.87 -10.07 -0.84
N ILE A 212 -2.10 -9.05 -0.48
CA ILE A 212 -1.56 -8.03 -1.37
C ILE A 212 -0.07 -8.33 -1.54
N HIS A 213 0.37 -8.53 -2.77
CA HIS A 213 1.78 -8.79 -3.07
C HIS A 213 2.41 -7.58 -3.73
N TYR A 214 3.63 -7.25 -3.35
CA TYR A 214 4.44 -6.26 -4.05
C TYR A 214 5.93 -6.64 -4.06
N SER A 215 6.65 -6.04 -4.99
CA SER A 215 8.09 -6.28 -5.20
C SER A 215 8.73 -5.03 -5.79
N LYS A 216 10.04 -4.89 -5.58
CA LYS A 216 10.86 -3.89 -6.29
C LYS A 216 11.18 -4.42 -7.69
N ILE A 217 10.90 -3.61 -8.71
CA ILE A 217 11.15 -3.97 -10.12
C ILE A 217 12.16 -3.07 -10.82
N ALA A 218 12.49 -1.93 -10.22
CA ALA A 218 13.53 -1.01 -10.67
C ALA A 218 13.84 -0.01 -9.53
N ARG A 219 14.86 0.82 -9.73
CA ARG A 219 15.15 1.97 -8.86
C ARG A 219 13.90 2.80 -8.56
N GLY A 220 13.49 2.86 -7.29
CA GLY A 220 12.35 3.67 -6.86
C GLY A 220 10.98 3.19 -7.36
N VAL A 221 10.89 1.99 -7.94
CA VAL A 221 9.65 1.47 -8.52
C VAL A 221 9.23 0.16 -7.86
N LEU A 222 8.01 0.17 -7.34
CA LEU A 222 7.33 -0.99 -6.77
C LEU A 222 6.23 -1.46 -7.70
N ARG A 223 6.09 -2.77 -7.88
CA ARG A 223 4.98 -3.39 -8.60
C ARG A 223 4.07 -4.09 -7.61
N PHE A 224 2.77 -3.79 -7.66
CA PHE A 224 1.75 -4.58 -7.00
C PHE A 224 1.26 -5.67 -7.95
N ARG A 225 1.24 -6.92 -7.47
CA ARG A 225 0.75 -8.04 -8.28
C ARG A 225 -0.73 -7.87 -8.58
N ARG A 226 -1.14 -8.34 -9.75
CA ARG A 226 -2.55 -8.32 -10.16
C ARG A 226 -3.41 -9.07 -9.16
N GLN A 227 -4.42 -8.39 -8.62
CA GLN A 227 -5.42 -8.95 -7.74
C GLN A 227 -6.74 -9.14 -8.48
N ARG A 228 -7.47 -10.22 -8.17
CA ARG A 228 -8.82 -10.47 -8.68
C ARG A 228 -9.77 -10.72 -7.53
N LEU A 229 -10.91 -10.04 -7.53
CA LEU A 229 -11.94 -10.16 -6.50
C LEU A 229 -13.34 -10.04 -7.09
N LYS A 230 -14.35 -10.24 -6.23
CA LYS A 230 -15.76 -10.20 -6.61
C LYS A 230 -16.52 -9.31 -5.63
N LEU A 231 -17.29 -8.37 -6.16
CA LEU A 231 -18.27 -7.60 -5.41
C LEU A 231 -19.67 -8.17 -5.68
N THR A 232 -20.58 -8.03 -4.73
CA THR A 232 -21.97 -8.48 -4.87
C THR A 232 -22.96 -7.39 -4.52
N THR A 233 -24.13 -7.37 -5.15
CA THR A 233 -25.16 -6.38 -4.80
C THR A 233 -25.78 -6.62 -3.43
N ILE A 234 -26.18 -5.54 -2.75
CA ILE A 234 -26.99 -5.58 -1.52
C ILE A 234 -28.48 -5.73 -1.91
N THR A 235 -28.88 -6.90 -2.42
CA THR A 235 -30.27 -7.14 -2.85
C THR A 235 -30.79 -8.49 -2.38
N GLN A 236 -32.07 -8.54 -1.98
CA GLN A 236 -32.71 -9.74 -1.38
C GLN A 236 -33.09 -10.83 -2.39
N GLN A 237 -33.16 -10.53 -3.70
CA GLN A 237 -33.61 -11.50 -4.72
C GLN A 237 -32.47 -12.38 -5.23
N THR A 238 -31.68 -11.88 -6.18
CA THR A 238 -30.52 -12.57 -6.74
C THR A 238 -29.33 -11.62 -6.76
N PRO A 239 -28.26 -11.91 -6.00
CA PRO A 239 -27.10 -11.02 -5.94
C PRO A 239 -26.36 -11.05 -7.29
N LYS A 240 -26.22 -9.89 -7.94
CA LYS A 240 -25.37 -9.74 -9.11
C LYS A 240 -23.90 -9.75 -8.66
N VAL A 241 -23.04 -10.40 -9.44
CA VAL A 241 -21.60 -10.49 -9.17
C VAL A 241 -20.84 -9.60 -10.12
N LEU A 242 -20.07 -8.66 -9.59
CA LEU A 242 -19.15 -7.81 -10.34
C LEU A 242 -17.72 -8.30 -10.12
N ARG A 243 -17.05 -8.70 -11.20
CA ARG A 243 -15.64 -9.12 -11.14
C ARG A 243 -14.74 -7.90 -11.25
N VAL A 244 -13.74 -7.82 -10.39
CA VAL A 244 -12.81 -6.69 -10.31
C VAL A 244 -11.38 -7.19 -10.44
N GLY A 245 -10.59 -6.46 -11.22
CA GLY A 245 -9.15 -6.65 -11.38
C GLY A 245 -8.42 -5.39 -10.93
N ILE A 246 -7.38 -5.53 -10.13
CA ILE A 246 -6.55 -4.41 -9.67
C ILE A 246 -5.11 -4.71 -10.07
N ILE A 247 -4.44 -3.73 -10.68
CA ILE A 247 -2.99 -3.72 -10.88
C ILE A 247 -2.45 -2.37 -10.42
N GLY A 248 -1.28 -2.37 -9.78
CA GLY A 248 -0.73 -1.15 -9.20
C GLY A 248 0.78 -1.01 -9.39
N THR A 249 1.24 0.22 -9.32
CA THR A 249 2.67 0.57 -9.36
C THR A 249 2.93 1.74 -8.42
N GLY A 250 3.97 1.65 -7.60
CA GLY A 250 4.45 2.72 -6.73
C GLY A 250 5.71 3.35 -7.30
N TYR A 251 5.80 4.67 -7.21
CA TYR A 251 6.94 5.47 -7.64
C TYR A 251 7.41 6.32 -6.46
N VAL A 252 8.73 6.31 -6.23
CA VAL A 252 9.37 6.97 -5.11
C VAL A 252 10.65 7.64 -5.61
N SER A 253 10.84 8.91 -5.26
CA SER A 253 12.14 9.55 -5.43
C SER A 253 13.13 8.92 -4.45
N VAL A 254 14.14 8.23 -4.99
CA VAL A 254 15.16 7.55 -4.16
C VAL A 254 16.23 8.54 -3.74
N ASP A 255 16.40 8.64 -2.43
CA ASP A 255 17.39 9.43 -1.69
C ASP A 255 17.95 8.63 -0.50
N GLU A 256 18.53 9.30 0.49
CA GLU A 256 19.04 8.70 1.73
C GLU A 256 17.97 7.96 2.54
N ALA A 257 16.71 8.40 2.51
CA ALA A 257 15.62 7.80 3.29
C ALA A 257 14.93 6.64 2.56
N ALA A 258 14.76 6.72 1.24
CA ALA A 258 14.17 5.64 0.42
C ALA A 258 15.24 4.74 -0.24
N CYS A 259 16.44 4.71 0.32
CA CYS A 259 17.62 3.98 -0.17
C CYS A 259 17.43 2.47 -0.36
N LEU A 260 16.49 1.85 0.34
CA LEU A 260 16.12 0.44 0.10
C LEU A 260 15.59 0.19 -1.32
N LEU A 261 15.11 1.23 -2.00
CA LEU A 261 14.67 1.17 -3.39
C LEU A 261 15.76 1.56 -4.39
N GLN A 262 17.00 1.79 -3.96
CA GLN A 262 18.16 2.07 -4.81
C GLN A 262 18.67 0.79 -5.51
N ASN A 263 19.36 0.94 -6.64
CA ASN A 263 20.06 -0.19 -7.28
C ASN A 263 21.15 -0.77 -6.36
N GLY A 264 21.24 -2.10 -6.27
CA GLY A 264 22.23 -2.76 -5.40
C GLY A 264 21.99 -2.57 -3.90
N SER A 265 20.77 -2.17 -3.51
CA SER A 265 20.35 -2.17 -2.10
C SER A 265 20.22 -3.59 -1.55
N LEU A 266 19.81 -3.71 -0.29
CA LEU A 266 19.45 -4.98 0.35
C LEU A 266 18.28 -5.70 -0.33
N LEU A 267 17.55 -5.04 -1.23
CA LEU A 267 16.47 -5.63 -2.01
C LEU A 267 16.93 -5.92 -3.44
N GLU A 268 16.99 -7.21 -3.76
CA GLU A 268 17.25 -7.70 -5.10
C GLU A 268 16.00 -7.55 -5.98
N GLU A 269 16.17 -6.85 -7.11
CA GLU A 269 15.12 -6.63 -8.11
C GLU A 269 14.62 -7.95 -8.68
N ASP A 270 13.30 -8.08 -8.81
CA ASP A 270 12.60 -9.27 -9.31
C ASP A 270 12.92 -10.60 -8.56
N LYS A 271 13.57 -10.52 -7.40
CA LYS A 271 13.85 -11.68 -6.53
C LYS A 271 13.21 -11.55 -5.16
N ASP A 272 13.25 -10.36 -4.58
CA ASP A 272 12.62 -10.10 -3.29
C ASP A 272 11.18 -9.60 -3.48
N ALA A 273 10.25 -10.27 -2.82
CA ALA A 273 8.84 -9.90 -2.80
C ALA A 273 8.29 -9.95 -1.38
N PHE A 274 7.24 -9.17 -1.15
CA PHE A 274 6.56 -9.11 0.13
C PHE A 274 5.07 -9.34 -0.07
N SER A 275 4.45 -9.96 0.92
CA SER A 275 3.02 -10.16 0.96
C SER A 275 2.44 -9.61 2.25
N VAL A 276 1.36 -8.86 2.11
CA VAL A 276 0.55 -8.41 3.24
C VAL A 276 -0.73 -9.23 3.24
N ARG A 277 -0.87 -10.07 4.27
CA ARG A 277 -2.08 -10.83 4.51
C ARG A 277 -3.02 -10.02 5.40
N LEU A 278 -4.27 -9.88 4.97
CA LEU A 278 -5.33 -9.20 5.72
C LEU A 278 -6.10 -10.25 6.54
N ASP A 279 -6.20 -10.03 7.85
CA ASP A 279 -6.92 -10.96 8.74
C ASP A 279 -8.40 -11.13 8.32
N PRO A 280 -8.97 -12.34 8.45
CA PRO A 280 -10.38 -12.59 8.15
C PRO A 280 -11.41 -11.71 8.85
N LYS A 281 -11.05 -11.14 10.00
CA LYS A 281 -11.91 -10.23 10.78
C LYS A 281 -11.99 -8.82 10.18
N GLY A 282 -11.10 -8.49 9.25
CA GLY A 282 -11.16 -7.22 8.52
C GLY A 282 -12.41 -7.13 7.65
N TYR A 283 -12.96 -5.93 7.50
CA TYR A 283 -14.18 -5.68 6.74
C TYR A 283 -14.26 -4.22 6.28
N CYS A 284 -15.04 -3.98 5.23
CA CYS A 284 -15.44 -2.66 4.79
C CYS A 284 -16.93 -2.44 5.01
N ASN A 285 -17.31 -1.23 5.42
CA ASN A 285 -18.71 -0.89 5.62
C ASN A 285 -18.98 0.60 5.35
N THR A 286 -20.26 0.95 5.41
CA THR A 286 -20.73 2.33 5.33
C THR A 286 -21.57 2.63 6.57
N ALA A 287 -21.15 3.62 7.35
CA ALA A 287 -21.87 4.10 8.52
C ALA A 287 -22.52 5.44 8.21
N CYS A 288 -23.85 5.49 8.29
CA CYS A 288 -24.63 6.72 8.14
C CYS A 288 -25.22 7.06 9.51
N PRO A 289 -24.79 8.15 10.17
CA PRO A 289 -25.41 8.61 11.41
C PRO A 289 -26.93 8.75 11.23
N HIS A 290 -27.71 8.39 12.25
CA HIS A 290 -29.18 8.38 12.15
C HIS A 290 -29.71 9.71 11.61
N SER A 291 -30.49 9.66 10.52
CA SER A 291 -31.05 10.80 9.74
C SER A 291 -30.08 11.67 8.91
N SER A 292 -28.78 11.33 8.88
CA SER A 292 -27.81 12.05 8.05
C SER A 292 -27.91 11.67 6.57
N THR A 293 -27.83 12.66 5.68
CA THR A 293 -27.62 12.45 4.23
C THR A 293 -26.18 12.16 3.87
N PHE A 294 -25.28 12.16 4.86
CA PHE A 294 -23.85 11.88 4.71
C PHE A 294 -23.42 10.68 5.54
N CYS A 295 -22.50 9.90 4.99
CA CYS A 295 -22.02 8.65 5.55
C CYS A 295 -20.48 8.60 5.50
N THR A 296 -19.91 7.73 6.32
CA THR A 296 -18.51 7.36 6.26
C THR A 296 -18.38 5.99 5.62
N ILE A 297 -17.61 5.87 4.55
CA ILE A 297 -17.20 4.58 3.96
C ILE A 297 -15.83 4.25 4.56
N TYR A 298 -15.67 3.08 5.16
CA TYR A 298 -14.43 2.73 5.83
C TYR A 298 -14.09 1.24 5.69
N CYS A 299 -12.80 0.93 5.80
CA CYS A 299 -12.28 -0.42 5.89
C CYS A 299 -11.37 -0.55 7.11
N LEU A 300 -11.62 -1.59 7.89
CA LEU A 300 -10.82 -2.00 9.04
C LEU A 300 -10.09 -3.28 8.69
N ASP A 301 -8.77 -3.31 8.83
CA ASP A 301 -7.93 -4.46 8.54
C ASP A 301 -6.89 -4.69 9.63
N TYR A 302 -6.48 -5.95 9.79
CA TYR A 302 -5.29 -6.30 10.54
C TYR A 302 -4.22 -6.79 9.54
N PRO A 303 -3.43 -5.87 8.95
CA PRO A 303 -2.45 -6.19 7.93
C PRO A 303 -1.19 -6.80 8.54
N VAL A 304 -0.83 -7.97 8.04
CA VAL A 304 0.25 -8.80 8.54
C VAL A 304 1.28 -8.99 7.42
N LEU A 305 2.51 -8.52 7.63
CA LEU A 305 3.59 -8.58 6.65
C LEU A 305 4.34 -9.92 6.75
N GLU A 306 4.52 -10.56 5.60
CA GLU A 306 5.19 -11.85 5.43
C GLU A 306 6.20 -11.75 4.26
N SER A 307 7.31 -12.49 4.35
CA SER A 307 8.29 -12.60 3.26
C SER A 307 7.81 -13.53 2.15
N GLN A 308 8.15 -13.24 0.90
CA GLN A 308 7.98 -14.16 -0.23
C GLN A 308 9.18 -14.13 -1.17
N GLN A 309 9.46 -15.24 -1.84
CA GLN A 309 10.28 -15.20 -3.04
C GLN A 309 9.46 -14.59 -4.18
N ALA A 310 10.05 -13.68 -4.94
CA ALA A 310 9.42 -13.19 -6.15
C ALA A 310 9.23 -14.36 -7.12
N PHE A 311 8.00 -14.50 -7.62
CA PHE A 311 7.74 -15.43 -8.72
C PHE A 311 8.18 -14.74 -10.01
N PRO A 312 9.12 -15.28 -10.78
CA PRO A 312 9.34 -14.79 -12.13
C PRO A 312 8.04 -14.97 -12.91
N GLU A 313 7.42 -13.87 -13.34
CA GLU A 313 6.39 -13.96 -14.36
C GLU A 313 7.09 -14.53 -15.60
N LEU A 314 6.73 -15.75 -16.01
CA LEU A 314 7.06 -16.26 -17.32
C LEU A 314 6.65 -15.20 -18.33
N HIS A 315 7.63 -14.51 -18.90
CA HIS A 315 7.47 -13.77 -20.14
C HIS A 315 6.98 -14.77 -21.19
N THR A 316 5.67 -14.91 -21.32
CA THR A 316 5.08 -15.44 -22.55
C THR A 316 5.23 -14.33 -23.56
N SER A 317 6.40 -14.30 -24.20
CA SER A 317 6.64 -13.58 -25.43
C SER A 317 5.65 -14.09 -26.48
N PHE A 318 4.52 -13.41 -26.61
CA PHE A 318 3.79 -13.40 -27.87
C PHE A 318 4.62 -12.60 -28.87
N ALA A 319 5.63 -13.26 -29.44
CA ALA A 319 6.25 -12.82 -30.68
C ALA A 319 5.24 -13.07 -31.81
N ASN A 320 4.40 -12.08 -32.09
CA ASN A 320 3.81 -11.93 -33.41
C ASN A 320 4.85 -11.24 -34.30
N ILE A 321 5.50 -12.01 -35.18
CA ILE A 321 5.91 -11.50 -36.49
C ILE A 321 5.59 -12.58 -37.53
N LYS A 322 4.49 -12.34 -38.27
CA LYS A 322 4.37 -12.77 -39.66
C LYS A 322 5.29 -11.88 -40.50
N TYR A 323 6.06 -12.45 -41.42
CA TYR A 323 5.98 -12.23 -42.87
C TYR A 323 7.08 -13.00 -43.61
N SER A 324 6.63 -13.92 -44.46
CA SER A 324 7.09 -14.28 -45.82
C SER A 324 8.57 -14.42 -46.17
N ALA A 325 8.93 -15.64 -46.58
CA ALA A 325 9.33 -15.94 -47.96
C ALA A 325 8.67 -17.26 -48.38
#